data_AF-A0A357XX32-F1
#
_entry.id   AF-A0A357XX32-F1
#
_cell.length_a   1.000
_cell.length_b   1.000
_cell.length_c   1.000
_cell.angle_alpha   90.00
_cell.angle_beta   90.00
_cell.angle_gamma   90.00
#
_symmetry.space_group_name_H-M   'P 1'
#
loop_
_entity.id
_entity.type
_entity.pdbx_description
1 polymer ?
#
loop_
_entity_poly.entity_id
_entity_poly.type
_entity_poly.pdbx_seq_one_letter_code
_entity_poly.pdbx_strand_id
1 'polypeptide(L)'
;MMQKTLTKEELAARLNGRQYREEITPEEEQLAKENSLVVIFGYSDDLIELRGAINEELGFESVIRLGKKGVPESDCAEGDSCPYFKKWLTAALKRREVLQIRVHWGGEGMDSLAYNMLGKPTWCFDCEQLNEKFATFDIFDEYDGDKEYFCRGVVLDLDELFPSKNYTQIVLDQGGWES
;
A
#
# COMPACT_ATOMS: atom_id res chain seq x y z
N MET A 1 -13.99 -8.03 -14.88
CA MET A 1 -13.36 -7.78 -13.56
C MET A 1 -13.87 -8.85 -12.62
N MET A 2 -13.03 -9.47 -11.80
CA MET A 2 -13.53 -10.31 -10.70
C MET A 2 -14.33 -9.41 -9.76
N GLN A 3 -15.51 -9.87 -9.33
CA GLN A 3 -16.34 -9.10 -8.42
C GLN A 3 -15.68 -9.15 -7.04
N LYS A 4 -15.19 -8.00 -6.56
CA LYS A 4 -14.64 -7.90 -5.22
C LYS A 4 -15.75 -8.05 -4.19
N THR A 5 -15.46 -8.82 -3.14
CA THR A 5 -16.33 -9.04 -1.99
C THR A 5 -15.93 -8.19 -0.79
N LEU A 6 -14.79 -7.48 -0.88
CA LEU A 6 -14.26 -6.59 0.14
C LEU A 6 -13.56 -5.39 -0.51
N THR A 7 -13.84 -4.17 -0.06
CA THR A 7 -13.11 -2.96 -0.47
C THR A 7 -11.96 -2.62 0.49
N LYS A 8 -11.05 -1.74 0.05
CA LYS A 8 -9.95 -1.24 0.90
C LYS A 8 -10.46 -0.49 2.12
N GLU A 9 -11.55 0.28 1.99
CA GLU A 9 -12.19 1.02 3.09
C GLU A 9 -12.84 0.08 4.09
N GLU A 10 -13.53 -0.96 3.60
CA GLU A 10 -14.15 -1.96 4.47
C GLU A 10 -13.10 -2.76 5.25
N LEU A 11 -11.99 -3.14 4.60
CA LEU A 11 -10.88 -3.80 5.29
C LEU A 11 -10.24 -2.86 6.31
N ALA A 12 -9.91 -1.62 5.93
CA ALA A 12 -9.33 -0.64 6.86
C ALA A 12 -10.22 -0.40 8.08
N ALA A 13 -11.54 -0.32 7.90
CA ALA A 13 -12.48 -0.20 9.01
C ALA A 13 -12.45 -1.41 9.96
N ARG A 14 -12.22 -2.63 9.45
CA ARG A 14 -12.06 -3.85 10.28
C ARG A 14 -10.74 -3.89 11.07
N LEU A 15 -9.68 -3.35 10.48
CA LEU A 15 -8.35 -3.30 11.09
C LEU A 15 -8.15 -2.09 12.02
N ASN A 16 -9.07 -1.13 12.00
CA ASN A 16 -8.94 0.07 12.81
C ASN A 16 -9.17 -0.21 14.30
N GLY A 17 -8.23 0.21 15.15
CA GLY A 17 -8.30 -0.04 16.59
C GLY A 17 -7.52 -1.27 17.07
N ARG A 18 -6.77 -1.94 16.19
CA ARG A 18 -6.05 -3.17 16.53
C ARG A 18 -4.90 -2.93 17.50
N GLN A 19 -4.58 -3.98 18.25
CA GLN A 19 -3.46 -4.02 19.17
C GLN A 19 -2.18 -4.36 18.40
N TYR A 20 -1.06 -3.81 18.83
CA TYR A 20 0.26 -4.22 18.38
C TYR A 20 0.45 -5.74 18.54
N ARG A 21 0.98 -6.40 17.50
CA ARG A 21 1.07 -7.86 17.30
C ARG A 21 -0.24 -8.59 17.01
N GLU A 22 -1.32 -7.85 16.82
CA GLU A 22 -2.63 -8.35 16.38
C GLU A 22 -3.16 -7.56 15.18
N GLU A 23 -2.27 -7.09 14.31
CA GLU A 23 -2.58 -6.13 13.24
C GLU A 23 -3.53 -6.72 12.20
N ILE A 24 -3.36 -7.99 11.84
CA ILE A 24 -4.18 -8.71 10.86
C ILE A 24 -4.17 -10.22 11.15
N THR A 25 -5.33 -10.87 10.97
CA THR A 25 -5.45 -12.33 11.09
C THR A 25 -5.13 -13.05 9.77
N PRO A 26 -4.74 -14.34 9.79
CA PRO A 26 -4.54 -15.12 8.57
C PRO A 26 -5.75 -15.16 7.65
N GLU A 27 -6.97 -15.19 8.21
CA GLU A 27 -8.22 -15.17 7.45
C GLU A 27 -8.45 -13.82 6.75
N GLU A 28 -8.17 -12.71 7.44
CA GLU A 28 -8.24 -11.36 6.87
C GLU A 28 -7.18 -11.14 5.79
N GLU A 29 -5.97 -11.67 5.99
CA GLU A 29 -4.90 -11.66 4.98
C GLU A 29 -5.32 -12.42 3.71
N GLN A 30 -5.86 -13.62 3.88
CA GLN A 30 -6.37 -14.41 2.75
C GLN A 30 -7.51 -13.70 2.02
N LEU A 31 -8.43 -13.07 2.76
CA LEU A 31 -9.51 -12.27 2.18
C LEU A 31 -8.98 -11.04 1.43
N ALA A 32 -7.95 -10.37 1.95
CA ALA A 32 -7.28 -9.26 1.28
C ALA A 32 -6.66 -9.72 -0.05
N LYS A 33 -5.97 -10.88 -0.03
CA LYS A 33 -5.37 -11.50 -1.22
C LYS A 33 -6.40 -11.78 -2.31
N GLU A 34 -7.53 -12.37 -1.95
CA GLU A 34 -8.64 -12.67 -2.88
C GLU A 34 -9.25 -11.42 -3.53
N ASN A 35 -9.12 -10.26 -2.88
CA ASN A 35 -9.65 -8.98 -3.34
C ASN A 35 -8.59 -8.04 -3.94
N SER A 36 -7.38 -8.55 -4.23
CA SER A 36 -6.24 -7.76 -4.71
C SER A 36 -5.90 -6.58 -3.77
N LEU A 37 -6.11 -6.75 -2.47
CA LEU A 37 -5.83 -5.74 -1.45
C LEU A 37 -4.47 -6.02 -0.79
N VAL A 38 -3.74 -4.95 -0.47
CA VAL A 38 -2.48 -5.03 0.29
C VAL A 38 -2.60 -4.13 1.50
N VAL A 39 -2.32 -4.69 2.67
CA VAL A 39 -2.24 -3.99 3.94
C VAL A 39 -0.77 -3.71 4.23
N ILE A 40 -0.45 -2.48 4.62
CA ILE A 40 0.90 -2.02 4.96
C ILE A 40 0.86 -1.41 6.36
N PHE A 41 1.73 -1.88 7.24
CA PHE A 41 1.86 -1.38 8.61
C PHE A 41 3.29 -1.55 9.13
N GLY A 42 3.69 -0.73 10.09
CA GLY A 42 4.94 -0.91 10.83
C GLY A 42 4.79 -2.05 11.84
N TYR A 43 5.83 -2.89 11.99
CA TYR A 43 5.84 -4.05 12.89
C TYR A 43 6.88 -3.94 14.01
N SER A 44 7.96 -3.20 13.80
CA SER A 44 8.95 -2.85 14.83
C SER A 44 9.64 -1.53 14.46
N ASP A 45 10.66 -1.13 15.20
CA ASP A 45 11.45 0.09 14.96
C ASP A 45 12.21 0.09 13.62
N ASP A 46 12.28 -1.03 12.93
CA ASP A 46 13.08 -1.22 11.74
C ASP A 46 12.38 -2.01 10.64
N LEU A 47 11.09 -2.31 10.80
CA LEU A 47 10.41 -3.32 10.00
C LEU A 47 9.00 -2.89 9.63
N ILE A 48 8.67 -3.10 8.36
CA ILE A 48 7.36 -2.85 7.76
C ILE A 48 6.88 -4.15 7.15
N GLU A 49 5.61 -4.47 7.37
CA GLU A 49 5.00 -5.66 6.78
C GLU A 49 4.00 -5.29 5.68
N LEU A 50 4.07 -6.07 4.59
CA LEU A 50 3.05 -6.13 3.57
C LEU A 50 2.30 -7.45 3.75
N ARG A 51 0.96 -7.37 3.80
CA ARG A 51 0.08 -8.53 3.96
C ARG A 51 -1.08 -8.49 2.96
N GLY A 52 -1.46 -9.66 2.44
CA GLY A 52 -2.60 -9.85 1.55
C GLY A 52 -2.18 -10.29 0.14
N ALA A 53 -2.49 -9.49 -0.87
CA ALA A 53 -2.15 -9.80 -2.27
C ALA A 53 -0.63 -9.82 -2.52
N ILE A 54 0.11 -9.09 -1.69
CA ILE A 54 1.57 -9.08 -1.63
C ILE A 54 1.94 -9.35 -0.17
N ASN A 55 2.77 -10.37 0.05
CA ASN A 55 3.27 -10.74 1.36
C ASN A 55 4.78 -10.56 1.37
N GLU A 56 5.25 -9.51 2.01
CA GLU A 56 6.67 -9.21 2.11
C GLU A 56 7.01 -8.57 3.46
N GLU A 57 8.29 -8.66 3.81
CA GLU A 57 8.89 -7.98 4.95
C GLU A 57 9.93 -7.00 4.41
N LEU A 58 9.79 -5.73 4.78
CA LEU A 58 10.68 -4.68 4.33
C LEU A 58 11.38 -4.07 5.53
N GLY A 59 12.70 -3.90 5.41
CA GLY A 59 13.44 -3.08 6.34
C GLY A 59 12.99 -1.62 6.29
N PHE A 60 13.36 -0.85 7.31
CA PHE A 60 13.11 0.58 7.37
C PHE A 60 13.88 1.32 6.26
N GLU A 61 13.20 1.46 5.13
CA GLU A 61 13.58 2.38 4.08
C GLU A 61 12.57 3.52 4.04
N SER A 62 13.04 4.74 3.80
CA SER A 62 12.16 5.92 3.68
C SER A 62 11.19 5.82 2.50
N VAL A 63 11.37 4.86 1.58
CA VAL A 63 10.55 4.69 0.39
C VAL A 63 10.34 3.21 0.06
N ILE A 64 9.12 2.72 0.24
CA ILE A 64 8.64 1.43 -0.27
C ILE A 64 8.33 1.58 -1.75
N ARG A 65 8.82 0.64 -2.58
CA ARG A 65 8.48 0.56 -4.01
C ARG A 65 7.52 -0.58 -4.26
N LEU A 66 6.31 -0.26 -4.70
CA LEU A 66 5.25 -1.25 -4.90
C LEU A 66 4.86 -1.34 -6.37
N GLY A 67 4.91 -2.53 -6.96
CA GLY A 67 4.34 -2.84 -8.27
C GLY A 67 3.16 -3.80 -8.16
N LYS A 68 2.42 -4.00 -9.27
CA LYS A 68 1.26 -4.91 -9.30
C LYS A 68 1.57 -6.34 -8.86
N LYS A 69 2.80 -6.80 -9.08
CA LYS A 69 3.23 -8.19 -8.81
C LYS A 69 3.98 -8.35 -7.48
N GLY A 70 4.25 -7.27 -6.76
CA GLY A 70 5.18 -7.29 -5.63
C GLY A 70 6.11 -6.09 -5.61
N VAL A 71 7.07 -6.14 -4.71
CA VAL A 71 8.18 -5.19 -4.63
C VAL A 71 9.15 -5.49 -5.78
N PRO A 72 9.47 -4.52 -6.65
CA PRO A 72 10.41 -4.76 -7.73
C PRO A 72 11.82 -4.97 -7.21
N GLU A 73 12.46 -6.05 -7.64
CA GLU A 73 13.85 -6.38 -7.30
C GLU A 73 14.71 -6.54 -8.57
N SER A 74 16.02 -6.39 -8.39
CA SER A 74 17.00 -6.53 -9.47
C SER A 74 17.59 -7.93 -9.50
N ASP A 75 17.47 -8.63 -10.63
CA ASP A 75 18.11 -9.94 -10.85
C ASP A 75 19.64 -9.87 -11.08
N CYS A 76 20.21 -8.66 -11.08
CA CYS A 76 21.64 -8.47 -11.33
C CYS A 76 22.45 -8.69 -10.05
N ALA A 77 23.71 -9.13 -10.19
CA ALA A 77 24.59 -9.35 -9.03
C ALA A 77 24.83 -8.06 -8.22
N GLU A 78 24.73 -6.90 -8.86
CA GLU A 78 24.85 -5.58 -8.23
C GLU A 78 23.55 -5.11 -7.54
N GLY A 79 22.49 -5.93 -7.55
CA GLY A 79 21.19 -5.63 -6.96
C GLY A 79 20.63 -4.29 -7.45
N ASP A 80 20.09 -3.50 -6.53
CA ASP A 80 19.52 -2.18 -6.77
C ASP A 80 20.51 -1.16 -7.36
N SER A 81 21.81 -1.42 -7.25
CA SER A 81 22.84 -0.55 -7.85
C SER A 81 22.99 -0.73 -9.36
N CYS A 82 22.40 -1.78 -9.93
CA CYS A 82 22.46 -2.08 -11.37
C CYS A 82 21.94 -0.91 -12.23
N PRO A 83 22.73 -0.40 -13.20
CA PRO A 83 22.30 0.68 -14.09
C PRO A 83 21.05 0.35 -14.92
N TYR A 84 20.88 -0.91 -15.34
CA TYR A 84 19.72 -1.34 -16.11
C TYR A 84 18.46 -1.35 -15.25
N PHE A 85 18.56 -1.85 -14.02
CA PHE A 85 17.45 -1.84 -13.06
C PHE A 85 17.04 -0.40 -12.72
N LYS A 86 18.00 0.49 -12.41
CA LYS A 86 17.73 1.92 -12.17
C LYS A 86 17.03 2.59 -13.35
N LYS A 87 17.47 2.32 -14.58
CA LYS A 87 16.86 2.86 -15.80
C LYS A 87 15.44 2.33 -15.99
N TRP A 88 15.23 1.03 -15.78
CA TRP A 88 13.91 0.41 -15.83
C TRP A 88 12.98 0.99 -14.78
N LEU A 89 13.42 1.06 -13.52
CA LEU A 89 12.67 1.57 -12.38
C LEU A 89 12.25 3.02 -12.61
N THR A 90 13.17 3.87 -13.05
CA THR A 90 12.87 5.26 -13.43
C THR A 90 11.76 5.33 -14.48
N ALA A 91 11.79 4.44 -15.46
CA ALA A 91 10.78 4.40 -16.51
C ALA A 91 9.44 3.83 -15.99
N ALA A 92 9.47 2.82 -15.11
CA ALA A 92 8.30 2.22 -14.49
C ALA A 92 7.57 3.21 -13.56
N LEU A 93 8.30 3.99 -12.77
CA LEU A 93 7.77 5.10 -11.96
C LEU A 93 7.07 6.14 -12.85
N LYS A 94 7.69 6.55 -13.96
CA LYS A 94 7.06 7.49 -14.92
C LYS A 94 5.79 6.93 -15.57
N ARG A 95 5.76 5.62 -15.84
CA ARG A 95 4.59 4.92 -16.40
C ARG A 95 3.53 4.56 -15.34
N ARG A 96 3.78 4.84 -14.05
CA ARG A 96 2.93 4.42 -12.92
C ARG A 96 2.70 2.91 -12.86
N GLU A 97 3.70 2.14 -13.27
CA GLU A 97 3.75 0.68 -13.08
C GLU A 97 4.33 0.30 -11.72
N VAL A 98 5.01 1.26 -11.08
CA VAL A 98 5.54 1.19 -9.72
C VAL A 98 5.15 2.47 -8.99
N LEU A 99 4.79 2.35 -7.73
CA LEU A 99 4.47 3.43 -6.81
C LEU A 99 5.54 3.55 -5.74
N GLN A 100 5.76 4.77 -5.25
CA GLN A 100 6.66 5.05 -4.15
C GLN A 100 5.85 5.52 -2.95
N ILE A 101 5.80 4.69 -1.93
CA ILE A 101 5.12 5.00 -0.67
C ILE A 101 6.22 5.41 0.29
N ARG A 102 6.14 6.63 0.80
CA ARG A 102 7.08 7.14 1.77
C ARG A 102 6.66 6.76 3.17
N VAL A 103 7.66 6.50 3.99
CA VAL A 103 7.47 6.06 5.36
C VAL A 103 8.05 7.11 6.27
N HIS A 104 7.27 7.55 7.24
CA HIS A 104 7.66 8.57 8.20
C HIS A 104 7.60 8.03 9.62
N TRP A 105 8.57 8.50 10.41
CA TRP A 105 8.54 8.42 11.85
C TRP A 105 7.86 9.66 12.40
N GLY A 106 6.74 9.50 13.10
CA GLY A 106 5.98 10.63 13.60
C GLY A 106 5.11 11.29 12.53
N GLY A 107 3.81 11.33 12.77
CA GLY A 107 2.84 11.93 11.87
C GLY A 107 2.58 13.42 12.11
N GLU A 108 3.50 14.32 11.75
CA GLU A 108 3.29 15.76 11.98
C GLU A 108 2.07 16.31 11.23
N GLY A 109 1.21 17.03 11.96
CA GLY A 109 0.08 17.76 11.35
C GLY A 109 -1.04 16.88 10.81
N MET A 110 -1.11 15.62 11.25
CA MET A 110 -2.20 14.71 10.87
C MET A 110 -3.52 15.11 11.53
N ASP A 111 -4.60 15.15 10.75
CA ASP A 111 -5.95 15.34 11.26
C ASP A 111 -6.62 13.97 11.49
N SER A 112 -6.51 13.46 12.71
CA SER A 112 -7.29 12.30 13.14
C SER A 112 -7.66 12.35 14.61
N LEU A 113 -8.75 11.67 14.97
CA LEU A 113 -9.17 11.55 16.36
C LEU A 113 -8.07 10.95 17.25
N ALA A 114 -7.43 9.87 16.80
CA ALA A 114 -6.31 9.25 17.51
C ALA A 114 -5.14 10.22 17.69
N TYR A 115 -4.78 10.97 16.65
CA TYR A 115 -3.71 11.96 16.74
C TYR A 115 -4.02 13.07 17.74
N ASN A 116 -5.25 13.59 17.70
CA ASN A 116 -5.69 14.66 18.58
C ASN A 116 -5.78 14.22 20.06
N MET A 117 -5.96 12.92 20.31
CA MET A 117 -6.09 12.37 21.67
C MET A 117 -4.79 11.83 22.25
N LEU A 118 -3.99 11.12 21.44
CA LEU A 118 -2.81 10.36 21.88
C LEU A 118 -1.49 10.91 21.33
N GLY A 119 -1.55 11.88 20.41
CA GLY A 119 -0.37 12.46 19.77
C GLY A 119 0.08 11.74 18.50
N LYS A 120 1.34 11.96 18.11
CA LYS A 120 1.91 11.43 16.86
C LYS A 120 2.02 9.89 16.93
N PRO A 121 1.63 9.15 15.87
CA PRO A 121 1.98 7.74 15.79
C PRO A 121 3.48 7.55 15.57
N THR A 122 4.04 6.42 15.99
CA THR A 122 5.42 6.04 15.65
C THR A 122 5.56 5.90 14.14
N TRP A 123 4.66 5.15 13.50
CA TRP A 123 4.68 4.91 12.05
C TRP A 123 3.53 5.60 11.33
N CYS A 124 3.83 6.24 10.19
CA CYS A 124 2.82 6.62 9.21
C CYS A 124 3.34 6.53 7.78
N PHE A 125 2.41 6.32 6.84
CA PHE A 125 2.70 6.17 5.42
C PHE A 125 2.00 7.26 4.62
N ASP A 126 2.71 7.88 3.70
CA ASP A 126 2.14 8.78 2.71
C ASP A 126 2.57 8.38 1.30
N CYS A 127 1.79 8.79 0.32
CA CYS A 127 2.20 8.68 -1.06
C CYS A 127 1.63 9.87 -1.83
N GLU A 128 2.51 10.82 -2.15
CA GLU A 128 2.19 12.02 -2.92
C GLU A 128 1.45 11.70 -4.23
N GLN A 129 1.76 10.55 -4.83
CA GLN A 129 1.17 10.10 -6.09
C GLN A 129 -0.25 9.56 -5.94
N LEU A 130 -0.73 9.37 -4.70
CA LEU A 130 -1.92 8.57 -4.39
C LEU A 130 -2.94 9.28 -3.48
N ASN A 131 -2.88 10.59 -3.25
CA ASN A 131 -3.89 11.28 -2.42
C ASN A 131 -5.30 10.72 -2.68
N GLU A 132 -5.95 10.22 -1.61
CA GLU A 132 -7.28 9.57 -1.56
C GLU A 132 -7.39 8.13 -2.10
N LYS A 133 -6.31 7.50 -2.57
CA LYS A 133 -6.33 6.13 -3.12
C LYS A 133 -5.98 5.03 -2.13
N PHE A 134 -5.72 5.38 -0.88
CA PHE A 134 -5.51 4.44 0.21
C PHE A 134 -6.54 4.68 1.30
N ALA A 135 -6.99 3.61 1.95
CA ALA A 135 -7.74 3.71 3.20
C ALA A 135 -6.75 3.57 4.36
N THR A 136 -6.98 4.26 5.47
CA THR A 136 -6.10 4.20 6.65
C THR A 136 -6.78 3.51 7.81
N PHE A 137 -5.97 2.90 8.66
CA PHE A 137 -6.41 2.31 9.93
C PHE A 137 -5.34 2.56 10.99
N ASP A 138 -5.77 2.58 12.25
CA ASP A 138 -4.91 2.92 13.38
C ASP A 138 -4.65 1.68 14.25
N ILE A 139 -3.38 1.45 14.58
CA ILE A 139 -2.89 0.40 15.49
C ILE A 139 -2.37 1.07 16.75
N PHE A 140 -2.64 0.46 17.89
CA PHE A 140 -2.27 0.96 19.20
C PHE A 140 -1.41 -0.06 19.95
N ASP A 141 -0.45 0.44 20.72
CA ASP A 141 0.23 -0.35 21.72
C ASP A 141 -0.37 -0.04 23.09
N GLU A 142 -0.51 -1.04 23.93
CA GLU A 142 -1.07 -0.91 25.27
C GLU A 142 -0.06 -1.55 26.20
N TYR A 143 0.70 -0.70 26.89
CA TYR A 143 1.74 -1.12 27.81
C TYR A 143 1.47 -0.50 29.19
N ASP A 144 1.40 -1.35 30.21
CA ASP A 144 1.14 -0.96 31.61
C ASP A 144 -0.15 -0.11 31.81
N GLY A 145 -1.15 -0.31 30.94
CA GLY A 145 -2.45 0.36 31.02
C GLY A 145 -2.54 1.70 30.28
N ASP A 146 -1.44 2.17 29.69
CA ASP A 146 -1.42 3.35 28.84
C ASP A 146 -1.51 2.93 27.36
N LYS A 147 -2.43 3.58 26.63
CA LYS A 147 -2.64 3.35 25.20
C LYS A 147 -1.82 4.34 24.39
N GLU A 148 -0.85 3.85 23.65
CA GLU A 148 -0.01 4.61 22.76
C GLU A 148 -0.44 4.40 21.31
N TYR A 149 -0.36 5.47 20.52
CA TYR A 149 -0.65 5.38 19.10
C TYR A 149 0.59 4.86 18.37
N PHE A 150 0.55 3.60 17.94
CA PHE A 150 1.72 2.92 17.41
C PHE A 150 1.90 3.19 15.91
N CYS A 151 0.89 2.90 15.09
CA CYS A 151 1.02 2.96 13.64
C CYS A 151 -0.28 3.40 12.99
N ARG A 152 -0.19 4.32 12.02
CA ARG A 152 -1.22 4.47 10.99
C ARG A 152 -0.85 3.61 9.80
N GLY A 153 -1.52 2.47 9.65
CA GLY A 153 -1.39 1.62 8.48
C GLY A 153 -2.22 2.11 7.30
N VAL A 154 -1.95 1.54 6.12
CA VAL A 154 -2.70 1.80 4.89
C VAL A 154 -3.17 0.51 4.23
N VAL A 155 -4.33 0.56 3.60
CA VAL A 155 -4.87 -0.49 2.75
C VAL A 155 -4.96 0.03 1.32
N LEU A 156 -4.38 -0.72 0.39
CA LEU A 156 -4.27 -0.42 -1.02
C LEU A 156 -5.05 -1.42 -1.88
N ASP A 157 -5.64 -0.94 -2.97
CA ASP A 157 -6.26 -1.78 -3.99
C ASP A 157 -5.37 -1.84 -5.23
N LEU A 158 -4.72 -2.99 -5.48
CA LEU A 158 -3.80 -3.14 -6.61
C LEU A 158 -4.47 -3.03 -7.98
N ASP A 159 -5.76 -3.34 -8.09
CA ASP A 159 -6.47 -3.22 -9.37
C ASP A 159 -6.90 -1.79 -9.66
N GLU A 160 -7.17 -0.99 -8.62
CA GLU A 160 -7.38 0.46 -8.76
C GLU A 160 -6.06 1.20 -9.04
N LEU A 161 -4.98 0.77 -8.39
CA LEU A 161 -3.65 1.37 -8.54
C LEU A 161 -3.00 1.02 -9.88
N PHE A 162 -3.18 -0.22 -10.33
CA PHE A 162 -2.61 -0.76 -11.56
C PHE A 162 -3.71 -1.38 -12.44
N PRO A 163 -4.59 -0.53 -13.02
CA PRO A 163 -5.66 -1.01 -13.87
C PRO A 163 -5.08 -1.76 -15.06
N SER A 164 -5.62 -2.94 -15.33
CA SER A 164 -5.30 -3.65 -16.57
C SER A 164 -5.75 -2.77 -17.75
N LYS A 165 -4.89 -2.63 -18.77
CA LYS A 165 -5.31 -2.00 -20.03
C LYS A 165 -6.40 -2.88 -20.63
N ASN A 166 -7.65 -2.48 -20.47
CA ASN A 166 -8.76 -3.09 -21.20
C ASN A 166 -8.55 -2.80 -22.68
N TYR A 167 -8.06 -3.80 -23.43
CA TYR A 167 -8.12 -3.81 -24.89
C TYR A 167 -9.56 -4.12 -25.34
N THR A 168 -10.46 -3.18 -25.08
CA THR A 168 -11.82 -3.10 -25.62
C THR A 168 -12.20 -1.65 -25.38
N GLN A 169 -12.18 -0.75 -26.36
CA GLN A 169 -12.99 -0.82 -27.58
C GLN A 169 -12.46 0.21 -28.59
N ILE A 170 -11.50 -0.17 -29.46
CA ILE A 170 -11.38 0.48 -30.77
C ILE A 170 -12.44 -0.22 -31.62
N VAL A 171 -13.70 0.20 -31.50
CA VAL A 171 -14.64 -0.02 -32.60
C VAL A 171 -14.07 0.82 -33.74
N LEU A 172 -13.69 0.11 -34.79
CA LEU A 172 -13.34 0.65 -36.08
C LEU A 172 -14.42 1.65 -36.48
N ASP A 173 -14.12 2.94 -36.41
CA ASP A 173 -14.79 3.93 -37.25
C ASP A 173 -14.21 3.77 -38.66
N GLN A 174 -14.53 2.63 -39.28
CA GLN A 174 -14.36 2.40 -40.70
C GLN A 174 -15.75 2.36 -41.31
N GLY A 175 -16.06 3.37 -42.12
CA GLY A 175 -17.09 3.26 -43.15
C GLY A 175 -18.14 4.35 -43.11
N GLY A 176 -17.79 5.51 -43.69
CA GLY A 176 -18.73 6.58 -43.97
C GLY A 176 -18.21 7.55 -45.04
N TRP A 177 -17.68 7.03 -46.15
CA TRP A 177 -17.59 7.80 -47.39
C TRP A 177 -18.86 7.47 -48.19
N GLU A 178 -19.88 8.31 -48.04
CA GLU A 178 -20.97 8.33 -49.03
C GLU A 178 -20.50 9.18 -50.22
N SER A 179 -20.53 8.53 -51.38
CA SER A 179 -20.32 9.05 -52.73
C SER A 179 -21.44 10.00 -53.16
#